data_AF-A0A497D2F0-F1
#
_entry.id   AF-A0A497D2F0-F1
#
_cell.length_a   1.000
_cell.length_b   1.000
_cell.length_c   1.000
_cell.angle_alpha   90.00
_cell.angle_beta   90.00
_cell.angle_gamma   90.00
#
_symmetry.space_group_name_H-M   'P 1'
#
loop_
_entity.id
_entity.type
_entity.pdbx_description
1 polymer ?
#
loop_
_entity_poly.entity_id
_entity_poly.type
_entity_poly.pdbx_seq_one_letter_code
_entity_poly.pdbx_strand_id
1 'polypeptide(L)'
;MRRPAQVALVPRYESKYFEFSLPISVYEYRFARVGLSARFWFLTIGTERLGTWLGLANLDGLDIYASIKFGFGKGFCRSKFKGACNEDSYKKKKRSKINKNLVF
;
A
#
# COMPACT_ATOMS: atom_id res chain seq x y z
N MET A 1 13.64 24.56 -16.42
CA MET A 1 13.86 23.27 -15.73
C MET A 1 13.15 22.17 -16.53
N ARG A 2 13.87 21.24 -17.16
CA ARG A 2 13.26 20.12 -17.93
C ARG A 2 13.04 18.93 -17.00
N ARG A 3 11.88 18.27 -17.06
CA ARG A 3 11.61 17.03 -16.31
C ARG A 3 12.14 15.86 -17.15
N PRO A 4 13.05 15.03 -16.62
CA PRO A 4 13.51 13.84 -17.34
C PRO A 4 12.31 12.91 -17.59
N ALA A 5 12.20 12.40 -18.81
CA ALA A 5 11.22 11.37 -19.12
C ALA A 5 11.60 10.10 -18.36
N GLN A 6 10.67 9.57 -17.56
CA GLN A 6 10.86 8.34 -16.81
C GLN A 6 9.71 7.38 -17.12
N VAL A 7 10.06 6.11 -17.34
CA VAL A 7 9.08 5.03 -17.47
C VAL A 7 9.37 4.04 -16.37
N ALA A 8 8.35 3.65 -15.62
CA ALA A 8 8.48 2.70 -14.53
C ALA A 8 7.48 1.56 -14.66
N LEU A 9 7.97 0.35 -14.50
CA LEU A 9 7.21 -0.88 -14.40
C LEU A 9 7.37 -1.41 -12.97
N VAL A 10 6.27 -1.50 -12.22
CA VAL A 10 6.30 -1.92 -10.81
C VAL A 10 5.38 -3.12 -10.63
N PRO A 11 5.86 -4.34 -10.95
CA PRO A 11 5.17 -5.56 -10.55
C PRO A 11 5.05 -5.62 -9.02
N ARG A 12 3.81 -5.77 -8.56
CA ARG A 12 3.46 -5.91 -7.15
C ARG A 12 2.57 -7.13 -6.96
N TYR A 13 2.93 -7.97 -6.01
CA TYR A 13 2.16 -9.12 -5.56
C TYR A 13 1.74 -8.91 -4.11
N GLU A 14 0.44 -8.89 -3.85
CA GLU A 14 -0.12 -8.66 -2.53
C GLU A 14 -0.83 -9.92 -2.01
N SER A 15 -0.44 -10.37 -0.83
CA SER A 15 -1.10 -11.44 -0.08
C SER A 15 -1.35 -11.00 1.35
N LYS A 16 -2.20 -11.74 2.07
CA LYS A 16 -2.64 -11.38 3.43
C LYS A 16 -1.47 -11.26 4.43
N TYR A 17 -0.45 -12.10 4.29
CA TYR A 17 0.69 -12.15 5.20
C TYR A 17 1.99 -11.64 4.58
N PHE A 18 2.09 -11.69 3.25
CA PHE A 18 3.28 -11.33 2.50
C PHE A 18 2.92 -10.39 1.36
N GLU A 19 3.74 -9.39 1.11
CA GLU A 19 3.62 -8.51 -0.04
C GLU A 19 5.00 -8.29 -0.63
N PHE A 20 5.10 -8.36 -1.94
CA PHE A 20 6.36 -8.21 -2.67
C PHE A 20 6.17 -7.22 -3.80
N SER A 21 7.14 -6.34 -4.00
CA SER A 21 7.14 -5.34 -5.07
C SER A 21 8.53 -5.21 -5.66
N LEU A 22 8.62 -5.18 -6.98
CA LEU A 22 9.89 -5.03 -7.69
C LEU A 22 9.80 -3.83 -8.65
N PRO A 23 10.03 -2.60 -8.16
CA PRO A 23 10.01 -1.41 -9.00
C PRO A 23 11.21 -1.38 -9.95
N ILE A 24 10.94 -1.36 -11.25
CA ILE A 24 11.93 -1.12 -12.31
C ILE A 24 11.60 0.23 -12.94
N SER A 25 12.54 1.15 -13.01
CA SER A 25 12.36 2.46 -13.64
C SER A 25 13.53 2.80 -14.56
N VAL A 26 13.26 3.46 -15.67
CA VAL A 26 14.26 3.89 -16.63
C VAL A 26 14.17 5.41 -16.77
N TYR A 27 15.24 6.10 -16.40
CA TYR A 27 15.38 7.55 -16.55
C TYR A 27 16.09 7.88 -17.86
N GLU A 28 15.46 8.74 -18.66
CA GLU A 28 16.03 9.31 -19.90
C GLU A 28 16.58 8.23 -20.85
N TYR A 29 15.99 7.02 -20.80
CA TYR A 29 16.39 5.81 -21.53
C TYR A 29 17.82 5.29 -21.27
N ARG A 30 18.56 5.88 -20.32
CA ARG A 30 19.97 5.55 -20.07
C ARG A 30 20.22 4.97 -18.69
N PHE A 31 19.42 5.32 -17.68
CA PHE A 31 19.64 4.90 -16.31
C PHE A 31 18.48 4.02 -15.84
N ALA A 32 18.69 2.71 -15.88
CA ALA A 32 17.78 1.74 -15.29
C ALA A 32 18.02 1.65 -13.77
N ARG A 33 16.97 1.77 -12.98
CA ARG A 33 16.96 1.55 -11.54
C ARG A 33 16.03 0.40 -11.23
N VAL A 34 16.51 -0.55 -10.44
CA VAL A 34 15.74 -1.70 -9.98
C VAL A 34 15.78 -1.70 -8.47
N GLY A 35 14.60 -1.64 -7.85
CA GLY A 35 14.41 -1.85 -6.43
C GLY A 35 13.67 -3.14 -6.15
N LEU A 36 13.68 -3.55 -4.88
CA LEU A 36 12.92 -4.67 -4.35
C LEU A 36 12.38 -4.27 -2.98
N SER A 37 11.13 -4.60 -2.73
CA SER A 37 10.47 -4.37 -1.45
C SER A 37 9.68 -5.62 -1.08
N ALA A 38 9.80 -6.05 0.17
CA ALA A 38 9.12 -7.21 0.70
C ALA A 38 8.56 -6.87 2.10
N ARG A 39 7.28 -7.12 2.30
CA ARG A 39 6.58 -6.94 3.58
C ARG A 39 6.11 -8.26 4.11
N PHE A 40 6.47 -8.55 5.35
CA PHE A 40 6.03 -9.69 6.14
C PHE A 40 5.24 -9.19 7.35
N TRP A 41 3.91 -9.36 7.30
CA TRP A 41 2.99 -8.95 8.36
C TRP A 41 3.13 -7.45 8.73
N PHE A 42 3.78 -7.10 9.84
CA PHE A 42 4.06 -5.71 10.24
C PHE A 42 5.39 -5.16 9.71
N LEU A 43 6.33 -6.01 9.31
CA LEU A 43 7.70 -5.61 8.99
C LEU A 43 7.85 -5.53 7.47
N THR A 44 8.35 -4.41 6.99
CA THR A 44 8.70 -4.21 5.58
C THR A 44 10.19 -3.97 5.48
N ILE A 45 10.83 -4.63 4.54
CA ILE A 45 12.22 -4.43 4.19
C ILE A 45 12.31 -4.20 2.69
N GLY A 46 13.21 -3.36 2.26
CA GLY A 46 13.43 -3.17 0.85
C GLY A 46 14.73 -2.46 0.57
N THR A 47 14.97 -2.30 -0.71
CA THR A 47 16.14 -1.62 -1.25
C THR A 47 15.77 -0.99 -2.58
N GLU A 48 16.25 0.23 -2.81
CA GLU A 48 15.94 1.00 -4.02
C GLU A 48 16.94 0.76 -5.15
N ARG A 49 18.07 0.05 -4.89
CA ARG A 49 19.21 -0.07 -5.81
C ARG A 49 19.79 -1.48 -5.89
N LEU A 50 18.93 -2.48 -6.11
CA LEU A 50 19.34 -3.87 -6.36
C LEU A 50 19.84 -4.14 -7.78
N GLY A 51 19.55 -3.26 -8.74
CA GLY A 51 20.02 -3.38 -10.14
C GLY A 51 21.54 -3.46 -10.28
N THR A 52 22.25 -3.09 -9.23
CA THR A 52 23.69 -3.21 -9.01
C THR A 52 24.20 -4.66 -9.00
N TRP A 53 23.39 -5.62 -8.55
CA TRP A 53 23.77 -7.05 -8.50
C TRP A 53 23.58 -7.78 -9.84
N LEU A 54 22.82 -7.20 -10.77
CA LEU A 54 22.51 -7.78 -12.09
C LEU A 54 23.33 -7.16 -13.23
N GLY A 55 24.35 -6.33 -12.91
CA GLY A 55 25.27 -5.76 -13.91
C GLY A 55 24.69 -4.64 -14.79
N LEU A 56 23.53 -4.07 -14.43
CA LEU A 56 22.78 -3.12 -15.25
C LEU A 56 22.93 -1.65 -14.84
N ALA A 57 23.57 -1.35 -13.70
CA ALA A 57 23.78 0.02 -13.20
C ALA A 57 25.03 0.15 -12.32
N ASN A 58 25.65 1.33 -12.33
CA ASN A 58 26.84 1.66 -11.54
C ASN A 58 26.58 1.52 -10.03
N LEU A 59 27.58 0.99 -9.31
CA LEU A 59 27.62 0.71 -7.86
C LEU A 59 27.64 1.98 -6.98
N ASP A 60 26.74 2.94 -7.20
CA ASP A 60 26.73 4.21 -6.47
C ASP A 60 26.06 4.14 -5.09
N GLY A 61 25.98 2.96 -4.48
CA GLY A 61 25.49 2.76 -3.11
C GLY A 61 24.33 1.78 -2.98
N LEU A 62 24.40 0.96 -1.93
CA LEU A 62 23.35 0.04 -1.53
C LEU A 62 22.47 0.72 -0.48
N ASP A 63 21.33 1.26 -0.91
CA ASP A 63 20.34 1.85 -0.02
C ASP A 63 19.37 0.75 0.46
N ILE A 64 19.47 0.35 1.73
CA ILE A 64 18.54 -0.59 2.38
C ILE A 64 17.65 0.21 3.34
N TYR A 65 16.35 -0.09 3.32
CA TYR A 65 15.39 0.47 4.26
C TYR A 65 14.57 -0.63 4.93
N ALA A 66 14.14 -0.34 6.16
CA ALA A 66 13.19 -1.16 6.88
C ALA A 66 12.12 -0.26 7.50
N SER A 67 10.88 -0.71 7.52
CA SER A 67 9.76 -0.02 8.15
C SER A 67 8.87 -0.99 8.91
N ILE A 68 8.34 -0.53 10.04
CA ILE A 68 7.44 -1.32 10.90
C ILE A 68 6.08 -0.63 10.91
N LYS A 69 5.03 -1.37 10.57
CA LYS A 69 3.65 -0.91 10.53
C LYS A 69 2.84 -1.54 11.66
N PHE A 70 2.51 -0.76 12.68
CA PHE A 70 1.57 -1.16 13.71
C PHE A 70 0.17 -0.64 13.37
N GLY A 71 -0.77 -1.55 13.20
CA GLY A 71 -2.18 -1.22 13.14
C GLY A 71 -2.78 -1.36 14.54
N PHE A 72 -3.14 -0.25 15.18
CA PHE A 72 -4.08 -0.32 16.30
C PHE A 72 -5.42 -0.79 15.75
N GLY A 73 -5.75 -2.06 15.97
CA GLY A 73 -7.05 -2.60 15.59
C GLY A 73 -8.16 -1.75 16.18
N LYS A 74 -9.27 -1.60 15.45
CA LYS A 74 -10.50 -1.08 16.04
C LYS A 74 -10.78 -1.92 17.29
N GLY A 75 -10.72 -1.29 18.46
CA GLY A 75 -11.00 -1.96 19.72
C GLY A 75 -12.35 -2.67 19.64
N PHE A 76 -12.51 -3.76 20.41
CA PHE A 76 -13.79 -4.46 20.45
C PHE A 76 -14.90 -3.48 20.82
N CYS A 77 -15.86 -3.34 19.91
CA CYS A 77 -17.12 -2.65 20.17
C CYS A 77 -17.87 -3.41 21.26
N ARG A 78 -17.58 -3.09 22.53
CA ARG A 78 -18.29 -3.64 23.68
C ARG A 78 -19.71 -3.08 23.62
N SER A 79 -20.68 -3.95 23.37
CA SER A 79 -22.12 -3.64 23.23
C SER A 79 -22.69 -2.75 24.35
N LYS A 80 -22.01 -2.68 25.51
CA LYS A 80 -22.36 -1.81 26.64
C LYS A 80 -22.23 -0.31 26.35
N PHE A 81 -21.41 0.10 25.37
CA PHE A 81 -21.31 1.51 24.93
C PHE A 81 -22.10 1.70 23.62
N LYS A 82 -23.36 2.13 23.75
CA LYS A 82 -24.32 2.47 22.68
C LYS A 82 -23.93 3.71 21.84
N GLY A 83 -22.63 3.96 21.64
CA GLY A 83 -22.11 5.06 20.83
C GLY A 83 -21.86 4.64 19.38
N ALA A 84 -20.64 4.94 18.88
CA ALA A 84 -20.20 4.78 17.50
C ALA A 84 -20.24 3.35 16.91
N CYS A 85 -20.62 2.35 17.70
CA CYS A 85 -20.73 0.93 17.33
C CYS A 85 -22.17 0.46 17.06
N ASN A 86 -23.15 1.37 17.03
CA ASN A 86 -24.54 1.00 16.91
C ASN A 86 -24.94 0.72 15.45
N GLU A 87 -24.89 -0.56 15.04
CA GLU A 87 -25.38 -1.05 13.75
C GLU A 87 -26.88 -0.77 13.51
N ASP A 88 -27.69 -0.58 14.57
CA ASP A 88 -29.11 -0.22 14.40
C ASP A 88 -29.28 1.15 13.76
N SER A 89 -28.35 2.08 13.97
CA SER A 89 -28.39 3.42 13.36
C SER A 89 -28.24 3.35 11.83
N TYR A 90 -27.41 2.41 11.32
CA TYR A 90 -27.22 2.24 9.88
C TYR A 90 -28.42 1.54 9.22
N LYS A 91 -28.99 0.53 9.88
CA LYS A 91 -30.21 -0.17 9.38
C LYS A 91 -31.45 0.74 9.41
N LYS A 92 -31.66 1.54 10.47
CA LYS A 92 -32.78 2.51 10.54
C LYS A 92 -32.69 3.57 9.44
N LYS A 93 -31.50 4.11 9.16
CA LYS A 93 -31.31 5.13 8.10
C LYS A 93 -31.59 4.56 6.71
N LYS A 94 -31.16 3.31 6.44
CA LYS A 94 -31.44 2.61 5.16
C LYS A 94 -32.94 2.32 4.98
N ARG A 95 -33.64 1.87 6.04
CA ARG A 95 -35.08 1.56 5.99
C ARG A 95 -35.96 2.80 5.87
N SER A 96 -35.57 3.91 6.51
CA SER A 96 -36.25 5.21 6.35
C SER A 96 -36.12 5.77 4.93
N LYS A 97 -34.96 5.59 4.28
CA LYS A 97 -34.72 6.05 2.90
C LYS A 97 -35.55 5.25 1.87
N ILE A 98 -35.78 3.96 2.11
CA ILE A 98 -36.62 3.11 1.26
C ILE A 98 -38.09 3.53 1.34
N ASN A 99 -38.64 3.72 2.54
CA ASN A 99 -40.05 4.11 2.69
C ASN A 99 -40.36 5.49 2.10
N LYS A 100 -39.40 6.43 2.08
CA LYS A 100 -39.60 7.73 1.41
C LYS A 100 -39.66 7.64 -0.11
N ASN A 101 -39.05 6.62 -0.72
CA ASN A 101 -39.08 6.41 -2.17
C ASN A 101 -40.24 5.53 -2.64
N LEU A 102 -40.96 4.90 -1.71
CA LEU A 102 -42.13 4.06 -1.96
C LEU A 102 -43.46 4.79 -1.72
N VAL A 103 -43.41 6.06 -1.30
CA VAL A 103 -44.56 6.96 -1.18
C VAL A 103 -44.46 7.96 -2.34
N PHE A 104 -44.80 7.48 -3.54
CA PHE A 104 -45.14 8.26 -4.74
C PHE A 104 -46.27 7.51 -5.45
#